data_AF-A0A8J9XBF9-F1
#
_entry.id   AF-A0A8J9XBF9-F1
#
_cell.length_a   1.000
_cell.length_b   1.000
_cell.length_c   1.000
_cell.angle_alpha   90.00
_cell.angle_beta   90.00
_cell.angle_gamma   90.00
#
_symmetry.space_group_name_H-M   'P 1'
#
loop_
_entity.id
_entity.type
_entity.pdbx_description
1 polymer ?
#
loop_
_entity_poly.entity_id
_entity_poly.type
_entity_poly.pdbx_seq_one_letter_code
_entity_poly.pdbx_strand_id
1 'polypeptide(L)'
;MSTFIACTTYLAYATFIFVGHVRDFFAWFLGRGRFVRVASDFPGDDWSRFAPLLKSWEDFYFRRIYIRVQDAFNRPIASKPGSHIDVLERVSDDAQKSMH
;
A
#
# COMPACT_ATOMS: atom_id res chain seq x y z
N MET A 1 -8.69 -26.87 -18.01
CA MET A 1 -7.77 -25.71 -18.01
C MET A 1 -8.26 -24.52 -17.18
N SER A 2 -9.57 -24.27 -17.06
CA SER A 2 -10.12 -23.17 -16.24
C SER A 2 -9.94 -23.33 -14.72
N THR A 3 -10.02 -24.56 -14.19
CA THR A 3 -9.91 -24.83 -12.75
C THR A 3 -8.52 -24.49 -12.19
N PHE A 4 -7.45 -24.82 -12.93
CA PHE A 4 -6.09 -24.47 -12.54
C PHE A 4 -5.88 -22.96 -12.44
N ILE A 5 -6.38 -22.21 -13.43
CA ILE A 5 -6.31 -20.73 -13.44
C ILE A 5 -7.10 -20.16 -12.26
N ALA A 6 -8.31 -20.66 -12.00
CA ALA A 6 -9.11 -20.23 -10.86
C ALA A 6 -8.38 -20.49 -9.53
N CYS A 7 -7.90 -21.71 -9.30
CA CYS A 7 -7.21 -22.07 -8.05
C CYS A 7 -5.95 -21.23 -7.82
N THR A 8 -5.12 -21.05 -8.85
CA THR A 8 -3.90 -20.24 -8.73
C THR A 8 -4.20 -18.77 -8.49
N THR A 9 -5.24 -18.23 -9.12
CA THR A 9 -5.70 -16.85 -8.89
C THR A 9 -6.14 -16.64 -7.45
N TYR A 10 -7.00 -17.52 -6.92
CA TYR A 10 -7.45 -17.42 -5.53
C TYR A 10 -6.32 -17.64 -4.53
N LEU A 11 -5.38 -18.56 -4.80
CA LEU A 11 -4.20 -18.77 -3.97
C LEU A 11 -3.29 -17.53 -3.94
N ALA A 12 -3.11 -16.86 -5.08
CA ALA A 12 -2.33 -15.64 -5.16
C ALA A 12 -2.96 -14.53 -4.30
N TYR A 13 -4.27 -14.29 -4.43
CA TYR A 13 -4.99 -13.33 -3.59
C TYR A 13 -4.89 -13.68 -2.10
N ALA A 14 -5.13 -14.94 -1.73
CA ALA A 14 -5.05 -15.39 -0.35
C ALA A 14 -3.65 -15.17 0.24
N THR A 15 -2.59 -15.43 -0.54
CA THR A 15 -1.21 -15.25 -0.11
C THR A 15 -0.89 -13.77 0.16
N PHE A 16 -1.29 -12.85 -0.73
CA PHE A 16 -1.09 -11.41 -0.52
C PHE A 16 -1.77 -10.91 0.76
N ILE A 17 -3.02 -11.34 0.98
CA ILE A 17 -3.81 -10.96 2.15
C ILE A 17 -3.17 -11.52 3.42
N PHE A 18 -2.80 -12.80 3.41
CA PHE A 18 -2.15 -13.47 4.53
C PHE A 18 -0.84 -12.78 4.92
N VAL A 19 0.06 -12.54 3.96
CA VAL A 19 1.34 -11.84 4.21
C VAL A 19 1.11 -10.43 4.76
N GLY A 20 0.08 -9.73 4.26
CA GLY A 20 -0.29 -8.41 4.78
C GLY A 20 -0.66 -8.45 6.26
N HIS A 21 -1.52 -9.41 6.67
CA HIS A 21 -1.92 -9.56 8.07
C HIS A 21 -0.80 -10.05 8.98
N VAL A 22 0.05 -10.96 8.49
CA VAL A 22 1.26 -11.41 9.21
C VAL A 22 2.16 -10.20 9.52
N ARG A 23 2.35 -9.30 8.55
CA ARG A 23 3.13 -8.07 8.77
C ARG A 23 2.44 -7.11 9.75
N ASP A 24 1.12 -7.01 9.74
CA ASP A 24 0.37 -6.23 10.74
C ASP A 24 0.53 -6.82 12.14
N PHE A 25 0.50 -8.15 12.27
CA PHE A 25 0.72 -8.85 13.53
C PHE A 25 2.12 -8.57 14.08
N PHE A 26 3.17 -8.65 13.24
CA PHE A 26 4.52 -8.30 13.67
C PHE A 26 4.66 -6.81 14.00
N ALA A 27 4.03 -5.91 13.25
CA ALA A 27 4.07 -4.48 13.54
C ALA A 27 3.40 -4.14 14.88
N TRP A 28 2.30 -4.83 15.19
CA TRP A 28 1.64 -4.74 16.50
C TRP A 28 2.50 -5.33 17.61
N PHE A 29 3.07 -6.53 17.41
CA PHE A 29 3.88 -7.23 18.41
C PHE A 29 5.17 -6.48 18.75
N LEU A 30 5.87 -5.93 17.75
CA LEU A 30 7.11 -5.17 17.98
C LEU A 30 6.83 -3.72 18.43
N GLY A 31 5.58 -3.26 18.41
CA GLY A 31 5.20 -1.87 18.66
C GLY A 31 5.87 -0.88 17.69
N ARG A 32 6.41 -1.37 16.58
CA ARG A 32 7.19 -0.62 15.60
C ARG A 32 6.72 -0.97 14.21
N GLY A 33 6.41 0.04 13.41
CA GLY A 33 6.01 -0.17 12.03
C GLY A 33 5.47 1.10 11.38
N ARG A 34 5.53 1.12 10.05
CA ARG A 34 5.14 2.28 9.23
C ARG A 34 3.72 2.81 9.50
N PHE A 35 2.81 1.98 9.97
CA PHE A 35 1.40 2.32 10.20
C PHE A 35 0.94 1.93 11.62
N VAL A 36 1.84 2.02 12.60
CA VAL A 36 1.44 1.87 14.00
C VAL A 36 0.59 3.08 14.37
N ARG A 37 -0.60 2.82 14.93
CA ARG A 37 -1.68 3.81 15.13
C ARG A 37 -1.53 4.66 16.40
N VAL A 38 -0.35 4.62 17.01
CA VAL A 38 -0.03 5.28 18.29
C VAL A 38 1.30 5.99 18.13
N ALA A 39 1.31 7.30 18.34
CA ALA A 39 2.49 8.16 18.34
C ALA A 39 3.39 7.98 17.09
N SER A 40 2.80 8.03 15.90
CA SER A 40 3.56 8.08 14.65
C SER A 40 3.92 9.53 14.34
N ASP A 41 5.10 9.77 13.76
CA ASP A 41 5.53 11.10 13.28
C ASP A 41 4.58 11.68 12.21
N PHE A 42 3.70 10.85 11.65
CA PHE A 42 2.70 11.22 10.65
C PHE A 42 1.32 11.42 11.31
N PRO A 43 0.72 12.62 11.20
CA PRO A 43 -0.51 12.95 11.91
C PRO A 43 -1.70 12.05 11.51
N GLY A 44 -1.79 11.60 10.25
CA GLY A 44 -2.94 10.83 9.76
C GLY A 44 -3.10 9.41 10.33
N ASP A 45 -2.04 8.84 10.92
CA ASP A 45 -2.10 7.50 11.53
C ASP A 45 -2.51 7.55 13.01
N ASP A 46 -2.57 8.74 13.62
CA ASP A 46 -2.87 8.92 15.04
C ASP A 46 -4.39 8.98 15.29
N TRP A 47 -4.91 7.88 15.83
CA TRP A 47 -6.33 7.74 16.16
C TRP A 47 -6.78 8.59 17.35
N SER A 48 -5.85 9.12 18.14
CA SER A 48 -6.19 10.08 19.19
C SER A 48 -6.53 11.46 18.63
N ARG A 49 -6.04 11.78 17.42
CA ARG A 49 -6.19 13.09 16.78
C ARG A 49 -7.18 13.09 15.61
N PHE A 50 -7.26 11.99 14.86
CA PHE A 50 -8.10 11.90 13.65
C PHE A 50 -8.99 10.68 13.65
N ALA A 51 -10.21 10.86 13.12
CA ALA A 51 -11.15 9.76 12.90
C ALA A 51 -10.69 8.88 11.72
N PRO A 52 -10.96 7.56 11.75
CA PRO A 52 -10.62 6.67 10.65
C PRO A 52 -11.43 7.05 9.39
N LEU A 53 -10.73 7.31 8.30
CA LEU A 53 -11.32 7.72 7.01
C LEU A 53 -11.90 6.55 6.21
N LEU A 54 -11.33 5.35 6.38
CA LEU A 54 -11.62 4.15 5.60
C LEU A 54 -12.13 3.03 6.51
N LYS A 55 -12.97 2.14 5.97
CA LYS A 55 -13.37 0.91 6.69
C LYS A 55 -12.18 -0.03 6.84
N SER A 56 -12.28 -0.98 7.78
CA SER A 56 -11.20 -1.92 8.13
C SER A 56 -10.50 -2.57 6.92
N TRP A 57 -11.27 -3.07 5.96
CA TRP A 57 -10.71 -3.71 4.76
C TRP A 57 -10.04 -2.73 3.80
N GLU A 58 -10.68 -1.59 3.55
CA GLU A 58 -10.17 -0.55 2.64
C GLU A 58 -8.87 0.05 3.19
N ASP A 59 -8.82 0.27 4.50
CA ASP A 59 -7.62 0.72 5.21
C ASP A 59 -6.47 -0.30 5.09
N PHE A 60 -6.76 -1.60 5.28
CA PHE A 60 -5.78 -2.66 5.06
C PHE A 60 -5.25 -2.66 3.61
N TYR A 61 -6.16 -2.62 2.64
CA TYR A 61 -5.82 -2.59 1.22
C TYR A 61 -4.91 -1.39 0.90
N PHE A 62 -5.26 -0.20 1.39
CA PHE A 62 -4.47 1.00 1.16
C PHE A 62 -3.05 0.87 1.74
N ARG A 63 -2.95 0.50 3.02
CA ARG A 63 -1.68 0.41 3.76
C ARG A 63 -0.75 -0.70 3.24
N ARG A 64 -1.30 -1.85 2.85
CA ARG A 64 -0.53 -3.06 2.53
C ARG A 64 -0.42 -3.38 1.04
N ILE A 65 -1.32 -2.89 0.20
CA ILE A 65 -1.30 -3.18 -1.24
C ILE A 65 -1.08 -1.90 -2.03
N TYR A 66 -2.02 -0.96 -1.95
CA TYR A 66 -2.03 0.23 -2.80
C TYR A 66 -0.73 1.05 -2.73
N ILE A 67 -0.26 1.38 -1.52
CA ILE A 67 0.92 2.24 -1.36
C ILE A 67 2.20 1.68 -2.01
N ARG A 68 2.28 0.36 -2.22
CA ARG A 68 3.43 -0.26 -2.92
C ARG A 68 3.28 -0.20 -4.43
N VAL A 69 2.06 -0.38 -4.90
CA VAL A 69 1.73 -0.43 -6.32
C VAL A 69 1.69 0.97 -6.91
N GLN A 70 1.24 1.97 -6.15
CA GLN A 70 1.02 3.33 -6.64
C GLN A 70 2.26 3.98 -7.26
N ASP A 71 3.47 3.62 -6.84
CA ASP A 71 4.69 4.20 -7.42
C ASP A 71 4.86 3.84 -8.90
N ALA A 72 4.40 2.65 -9.32
CA ALA A 72 4.45 2.26 -10.72
C ALA A 72 3.31 2.90 -11.55
N PHE A 73 2.14 3.09 -10.96
CA PHE A 73 0.92 3.49 -11.68
C PHE A 73 0.64 5.00 -11.66
N ASN A 74 1.08 5.72 -10.62
CA ASN A 74 0.81 7.16 -10.45
C ASN A 74 1.99 8.05 -10.90
N ARG A 75 2.85 7.49 -11.75
CA ARG A 75 4.06 8.12 -12.27
C ARG A 75 3.69 8.97 -13.49
N PRO A 76 3.84 10.31 -13.44
CA PRO A 76 3.39 11.16 -14.54
C PRO A 76 4.27 10.98 -15.79
N ILE A 77 3.62 10.87 -16.94
CA ILE A 77 4.27 10.73 -18.24
C ILE A 77 4.65 12.12 -18.74
N ALA A 78 5.92 12.31 -19.08
CA ALA A 78 6.46 13.57 -19.60
C ALA A 78 6.84 13.51 -21.09
N SER A 79 6.57 12.37 -21.75
CA SER A 79 6.89 12.13 -23.15
C SER A 79 5.66 12.27 -24.05
N LYS A 80 5.91 12.43 -25.35
CA LYS A 80 4.89 12.30 -26.40
C LYS A 80 4.54 10.81 -26.59
N PRO A 81 3.33 10.48 -27.09
CA PRO A 81 2.97 9.10 -27.40
C PRO A 81 3.99 8.47 -28.37
N GLY A 82 4.58 7.34 -27.99
CA GLY A 82 5.64 6.67 -28.75
C GLY A 82 5.95 5.26 -28.23
N SER A 83 6.96 4.59 -28.81
CA SER A 83 7.39 3.24 -28.39
C SER A 83 8.11 3.23 -27.04
N HIS A 84 8.66 4.38 -26.63
CA HIS A 84 9.28 4.59 -25.34
C HIS A 84 8.55 5.73 -24.63
N ILE A 85 8.37 5.58 -23.31
CA ILE A 85 7.78 6.60 -22.47
C ILE A 85 8.81 7.08 -21.46
N ASP A 86 9.00 8.40 -21.41
CA ASP A 86 9.71 9.07 -20.33
C ASP A 86 8.72 9.39 -19.20
N VAL A 87 9.17 9.10 -17.99
CA VAL A 87 8.37 9.20 -16.76
C VAL A 87 9.12 10.07 -15.77
N LEU A 88 8.40 10.94 -15.06
CA LEU A 88 8.97 11.77 -14.01
C LEU A 88 9.29 10.93 -12.78
N GLU A 89 10.53 11.04 -12.30
CA GLU A 89 10.95 10.44 -11.04
C GLU A 89 10.36 11.23 -9.87
N ARG A 90 9.74 10.53 -8.92
CA ARG A 90 9.26 11.11 -7.66
C ARG A 90 10.10 10.54 -6.53
N VAL A 91 10.56 11.41 -5.65
CA VAL A 91 11.21 11.05 -4.40
C VAL A 91 10.26 11.41 -3.27
N SER A 92 10.02 10.46 -2.36
CA SER A 92 9.17 10.66 -1.20
C SER A 92 9.97 10.37 0.07
N ASP A 93 9.96 11.33 0.99
CA ASP A 93 10.62 11.23 2.29
C ASP A 93 9.76 10.50 3.35
N ASP A 94 8.49 10.23 3.03
CA ASP A 94 7.51 9.62 3.93
C ASP A 94 7.05 8.22 3.51
N ALA A 95 7.87 7.55 2.70
CA ALA A 95 7.60 6.21 2.17
C ALA A 95 6.27 6.11 1.40
N GLN A 96 6.00 7.14 0.61
CA GLN A 96 4.87 7.30 -0.31
C GLN A 96 3.51 7.43 0.41
N LYS A 97 3.47 8.09 1.58
CA LYS A 97 2.21 8.36 2.28
C LYS A 97 1.54 9.62 1.75
N SER A 98 2.31 10.68 1.51
CA SER A 98 1.87 11.87 0.81
C SER A 98 2.07 11.70 -0.70
N MET A 99 1.15 12.27 -1.46
CA MET A 99 1.27 12.39 -2.91
C MET A 99 1.71 13.81 -3.24
N HIS A 100 3.00 14.12 -3.03
CA HIS A 100 3.62 15.37 -3.50
C HIS A 100 4.09 15.24 -4.94
#